data_AF-A0A175VIV3-F1
#
_entry.id   AF-A0A175VIV3-F1
#
_cell.length_a   1.000
_cell.length_b   1.000
_cell.length_c   1.000
_cell.angle_alpha   90.00
_cell.angle_beta   90.00
_cell.angle_gamma   90.00
#
_symmetry.space_group_name_H-M   'P 1'
#
loop_
_entity.id
_entity.type
_entity.pdbx_description
1 polymer ?
#
loop_
_entity_poly.entity_id
_entity_poly.type
_entity_poly.pdbx_seq_one_letter_code
_entity_poly.pdbx_strand_id
1 'polypeptide(L)'
;MHPFRAPFLLITLLLGGCASPAHQQLGAALDGLEGELNRLEEELAAMNGLHYQKAIDAPLSLRRYLNAPRPTAEGLIPIRRQLQDGPLLHYDYRLPVGMTSLPLDNPCLRYEFELRHLGRLGKLALHWQDAQGQQSSLIRQDECPFSPKGPGLL
;
A
#
# COMPACT_ATOMS: atom_id res chain seq x y z
N MET A 1 29.64 -70.65 -43.47
CA MET A 1 28.50 -71.45 -42.97
C MET A 1 28.23 -71.02 -41.53
N HIS A 2 26.99 -70.63 -41.20
CA HIS A 2 26.55 -70.25 -39.83
C HIS A 2 26.83 -71.38 -38.81
N PRO A 3 26.92 -71.16 -37.47
CA PRO A 3 26.18 -70.17 -36.66
C PRO A 3 27.04 -69.52 -35.53
N PHE A 4 26.57 -68.52 -34.77
CA PHE A 4 26.00 -68.77 -33.44
C PHE A 4 25.16 -67.58 -32.99
N ARG A 5 23.89 -67.91 -32.69
CA ARG A 5 22.88 -67.08 -32.03
C ARG A 5 23.31 -66.82 -30.59
N ALA A 6 23.38 -65.55 -30.19
CA ALA A 6 23.29 -65.17 -28.77
C ALA A 6 22.83 -63.71 -28.47
N PRO A 7 21.91 -63.04 -29.22
CA PRO A 7 21.26 -61.85 -28.70
C PRO A 7 19.84 -62.20 -28.25
N PHE A 8 19.69 -63.11 -27.28
CA PHE A 8 18.38 -63.40 -26.67
C PHE A 8 18.34 -63.20 -25.15
N LEU A 9 19.47 -62.82 -24.53
CA LEU A 9 19.55 -62.56 -23.09
C LEU A 9 19.44 -61.07 -22.72
N LEU A 10 19.40 -60.15 -23.70
CA LEU A 10 19.30 -58.71 -23.46
C LEU A 10 17.86 -58.18 -23.43
N ILE A 11 16.88 -58.95 -23.91
CA ILE A 11 15.48 -58.51 -23.97
C ILE A 11 14.74 -58.80 -22.66
N THR A 12 15.14 -59.82 -21.90
CA THR A 12 14.49 -60.14 -20.61
C THR A 12 14.92 -59.25 -19.45
N LEU A 13 16.02 -58.50 -19.57
CA LEU A 13 16.48 -57.55 -18.55
C LEU A 13 15.93 -56.12 -18.71
N LEU A 14 15.33 -55.81 -19.86
CA LEU A 14 14.69 -54.50 -20.13
C LEU A 14 13.16 -54.52 -19.97
N LEU A 15 12.56 -55.68 -19.67
CA LEU A 15 11.11 -55.85 -19.49
C LEU A 15 10.72 -56.17 -18.03
N GLY A 16 11.67 -56.17 -17.10
CA GLY A 16 11.45 -56.51 -15.69
C GLY A 16 11.85 -55.40 -14.72
N GLY A 17 11.05 -54.33 -14.62
CA GLY A 17 11.19 -53.26 -13.63
C GLY A 17 11.39 -51.89 -14.29
N CYS A 18 10.62 -50.83 -14.04
CA CYS A 18 9.71 -50.54 -12.94
C CYS A 18 8.55 -49.70 -13.47
N ALA A 19 7.35 -50.26 -13.58
CA ALA A 19 6.15 -49.48 -13.38
C ALA A 19 6.09 -49.15 -11.88
N SER A 20 6.88 -48.17 -11.43
CA SER A 20 6.78 -47.72 -10.05
C SER A 20 5.53 -46.84 -9.93
N PRO A 21 4.55 -47.17 -9.07
CA PRO A 21 3.42 -46.28 -8.80
C PRO A 21 3.88 -44.96 -8.15
N ALA A 22 5.14 -44.92 -7.68
CA ALA A 22 5.78 -43.74 -7.10
C ALA A 22 5.91 -42.56 -8.09
N HIS A 23 6.12 -42.80 -9.39
CA HIS A 23 6.23 -41.70 -10.37
C HIS A 23 4.88 -41.05 -10.70
N GLN A 24 3.78 -41.82 -10.69
CA GLN A 24 2.43 -41.25 -10.84
C GLN A 24 1.99 -40.47 -9.60
N GLN A 25 2.36 -40.93 -8.40
CA GLN A 25 2.11 -40.17 -7.16
C GLN A 25 2.93 -38.87 -7.07
N LEU A 26 4.18 -38.87 -7.56
CA LEU A 26 5.00 -37.65 -7.64
C LEU A 26 4.43 -36.64 -8.63
N GLY A 27 3.97 -37.08 -9.79
CA GLY A 27 3.30 -36.20 -10.77
C GLY A 27 2.02 -35.56 -10.21
N ALA A 28 1.16 -36.37 -9.58
CA ALA A 28 -0.08 -35.86 -8.96
C ALA A 28 0.17 -34.91 -7.77
N ALA A 29 1.24 -35.13 -7.00
CA ALA A 29 1.63 -34.23 -5.91
C ALA A 29 2.19 -32.90 -6.44
N LEU A 30 2.97 -32.93 -7.52
CA LEU A 30 3.52 -31.73 -8.17
C LEU A 30 2.41 -30.88 -8.81
N ASP A 31 1.47 -31.49 -9.53
CA ASP A 31 0.31 -30.79 -10.09
C ASP A 31 -0.58 -30.18 -8.99
N GLY A 32 -0.72 -30.86 -7.85
CA GLY A 32 -1.44 -30.34 -6.68
C GLY A 32 -0.78 -29.09 -6.09
N LEU A 33 0.55 -29.11 -5.95
CA LEU A 33 1.35 -27.97 -5.46
C LEU A 33 1.31 -26.78 -6.42
N GLU A 34 1.34 -27.00 -7.73
CA GLU A 34 1.24 -25.94 -8.74
C GLU A 34 -0.16 -25.32 -8.76
N GLY A 35 -1.20 -26.12 -8.52
CA GLY A 35 -2.57 -25.63 -8.31
C GLY A 35 -2.73 -24.76 -7.06
N GLU A 36 -2.09 -25.15 -5.95
CA GLU A 36 -2.09 -24.33 -4.72
C GLU A 36 -1.31 -23.02 -4.89
N LEU A 37 -0.18 -23.05 -5.60
CA LEU A 37 0.59 -21.84 -5.92
C LEU A 37 -0.23 -20.85 -6.76
N ASN A 38 -0.88 -21.31 -7.84
CA ASN A 38 -1.73 -20.45 -8.66
C ASN A 38 -2.90 -19.86 -7.86
N ARG A 39 -3.50 -20.65 -6.97
CA ARG A 39 -4.58 -20.17 -6.10
C ARG A 39 -4.09 -19.13 -5.09
N LEU A 40 -2.91 -19.34 -4.50
CA LEU A 40 -2.29 -18.37 -3.59
C LEU A 40 -1.88 -17.09 -4.32
N GLU A 41 -1.38 -17.17 -5.55
CA GLU A 41 -1.09 -16.00 -6.38
C GLU A 41 -2.34 -15.21 -6.73
N GLU A 42 -3.44 -15.90 -7.07
CA GLU A 42 -4.72 -15.27 -7.37
C GLU A 42 -5.36 -14.64 -6.12
N GLU A 43 -5.26 -15.30 -4.96
CA GLU A 43 -5.70 -14.76 -3.68
C GLU A 43 -4.84 -13.57 -3.23
N LEU A 44 -3.52 -13.63 -3.46
CA LEU A 44 -2.61 -12.51 -3.24
C LEU A 44 -2.93 -11.35 -4.18
N ALA A 45 -3.24 -11.61 -5.45
CA ALA A 45 -3.64 -10.60 -6.42
C ALA A 45 -5.00 -9.97 -6.06
N ALA A 46 -5.95 -10.74 -5.56
CA ALA A 46 -7.23 -10.25 -5.05
C ALA A 46 -7.06 -9.41 -3.77
N MET A 47 -6.25 -9.88 -2.83
CA MET A 47 -5.91 -9.14 -1.60
C MET A 47 -5.17 -7.84 -1.92
N ASN A 48 -4.18 -7.91 -2.80
CA ASN A 48 -3.41 -6.75 -3.24
C ASN A 48 -4.28 -5.78 -4.05
N GLY A 49 -5.13 -6.26 -4.96
CA GLY A 49 -6.06 -5.44 -5.72
C GLY A 49 -7.00 -4.64 -4.82
N LEU A 50 -7.56 -5.27 -3.78
CA LEU A 50 -8.37 -4.60 -2.76
C LEU A 50 -7.58 -3.59 -1.91
N HIS A 51 -6.32 -3.90 -1.58
CA HIS A 51 -5.44 -2.98 -0.85
C HIS A 51 -5.03 -1.77 -1.71
N TYR A 52 -4.77 -1.95 -3.00
CA TYR A 52 -4.44 -0.86 -3.92
C TYR A 52 -5.66 0.00 -4.25
N GLN A 53 -6.85 -0.58 -4.40
CA GLN A 53 -8.10 0.19 -4.57
C GLN A 53 -8.33 1.14 -3.38
N LYS A 54 -8.05 0.67 -2.17
CA LYS A 54 -8.14 1.46 -0.92
C LYS A 54 -7.01 2.48 -0.75
N ALA A 55 -5.88 2.30 -1.46
CA ALA A 55 -4.76 3.24 -1.50
C ALA A 55 -4.94 4.33 -2.56
N ILE A 56 -5.75 4.07 -3.60
CA ILE A 56 -6.07 5.03 -4.66
C ILE A 56 -7.20 5.98 -4.21
N ASP A 57 -8.20 5.46 -3.51
CA ASP A 57 -9.24 6.29 -2.91
C ASP A 57 -8.86 6.75 -1.51
N ALA A 58 -8.69 8.06 -1.31
CA ALA A 58 -8.63 8.57 0.05
C ALA A 58 -9.92 8.19 0.80
N PRO A 59 -9.82 7.80 2.08
CA PRO A 59 -10.94 7.25 2.83
C PRO A 59 -12.18 8.15 2.78
N LEU A 60 -13.37 7.55 2.64
CA LEU A 60 -14.66 8.28 2.65
C LEU A 60 -14.83 9.17 3.89
N SER A 61 -14.17 8.86 5.02
CA SER A 61 -14.13 9.71 6.21
C SER A 61 -13.36 11.01 5.95
N LEU A 62 -12.21 10.94 5.28
CA LEU A 62 -11.41 12.11 4.92
C LEU A 62 -12.15 12.99 3.91
N ARG A 63 -12.73 12.42 2.85
CA ARG A 63 -13.53 13.18 1.86
C ARG A 63 -14.70 13.92 2.53
N ARG A 64 -15.44 13.26 3.43
CA ARG A 64 -16.52 13.89 4.21
C ARG A 64 -16.01 14.98 5.14
N TYR A 65 -14.87 14.74 5.80
CA TYR A 65 -14.24 15.71 6.68
C TYR A 65 -13.86 17.00 5.93
N LEU A 66 -13.30 16.88 4.73
CA LEU A 66 -12.86 18.03 3.91
C LEU A 66 -14.03 18.90 3.42
N ASN A 67 -15.22 18.33 3.27
CA ASN A 67 -16.40 19.08 2.80
C ASN A 67 -16.96 20.05 3.85
N ALA A 68 -16.66 19.85 5.15
CA ALA A 68 -17.13 20.74 6.21
C ALA A 68 -16.07 21.83 6.49
N PRO A 69 -16.38 23.13 6.41
CA PRO A 69 -15.46 24.18 6.84
C PRO A 69 -15.10 23.99 8.32
N ARG A 70 -13.81 23.94 8.63
CA ARG A 70 -13.33 23.85 10.01
C ARG A 70 -12.24 24.90 10.24
N PRO A 71 -12.42 25.77 11.23
CA PRO A 71 -11.35 26.66 11.66
C PRO A 71 -10.28 25.87 12.43
N THR A 72 -9.04 26.31 12.35
CA THR A 72 -7.98 25.89 13.28
C THR A 72 -8.24 26.48 14.67
N ALA A 73 -7.44 26.10 15.68
CA ALA A 73 -7.57 26.63 17.04
C ALA A 73 -7.47 28.17 17.10
N GLU A 74 -6.75 28.76 16.14
CA GLU A 74 -6.53 30.20 15.97
C GLU A 74 -7.59 30.85 15.08
N GLY A 75 -8.63 30.13 14.68
CA GLY A 75 -9.71 30.63 13.83
C GLY A 75 -9.39 30.67 12.34
N LEU A 76 -8.25 30.14 11.89
CA LEU A 76 -7.89 30.15 10.47
C LEU A 76 -8.71 29.11 9.70
N ILE A 77 -9.33 29.51 8.61
CA ILE A 77 -10.04 28.61 7.71
C ILE A 77 -9.24 28.54 6.40
N PRO A 78 -8.85 27.34 5.94
CA PRO A 78 -8.18 27.21 4.65
C PRO A 78 -9.11 27.66 3.52
N ILE A 79 -8.60 28.48 2.62
CA ILE A 79 -9.33 28.98 1.45
C ILE A 79 -9.52 27.85 0.44
N ARG A 80 -8.53 26.98 0.30
CA ARG A 80 -8.61 25.79 -0.55
C ARG A 80 -8.19 24.56 0.24
N ARG A 81 -8.95 23.49 0.05
CA ARG A 81 -8.62 22.15 0.51
C ARG A 81 -8.84 21.21 -0.65
N GLN A 82 -7.77 20.62 -1.14
CA GLN A 82 -7.81 19.75 -2.32
C GLN A 82 -7.06 18.48 -2.03
N LEU A 83 -7.79 17.38 -2.10
CA LEU A 83 -7.22 16.04 -2.15
C LEU A 83 -6.95 15.72 -3.61
N GLN A 84 -5.71 15.42 -3.97
CA GLN A 84 -5.34 15.00 -5.31
C GLN A 84 -5.55 13.49 -5.48
N ASP A 85 -5.62 13.02 -6.73
CA ASP A 85 -5.61 11.58 -7.03
C ASP A 85 -4.23 11.01 -6.64
N GLY A 86 -4.17 10.41 -5.45
CA GLY A 86 -2.94 9.95 -4.80
C GLY A 86 -2.88 10.32 -3.32
N PRO A 87 -1.75 10.05 -2.64
CA PRO A 87 -1.63 10.24 -1.19
C PRO A 87 -1.27 11.69 -0.82
N LEU A 88 -1.82 12.70 -1.52
CA LEU A 88 -1.44 14.11 -1.34
C LEU A 88 -2.66 15.01 -1.07
N LEU A 89 -2.62 15.69 0.07
CA LEU A 89 -3.60 16.69 0.49
C LEU A 89 -2.99 18.09 0.48
N HIS A 90 -3.68 19.06 -0.13
CA HIS A 90 -3.26 20.45 -0.22
C HIS A 90 -4.19 21.36 0.57
N TYR A 91 -3.63 22.15 1.49
CA TYR A 91 -4.32 23.26 2.15
C TYR A 91 -3.66 24.59 1.80
N ASP A 92 -4.47 25.53 1.31
CA ASP A 92 -4.04 26.92 1.07
C ASP A 92 -4.69 27.85 2.10
N TYR A 93 -3.88 28.65 2.79
CA TYR A 93 -4.31 29.63 3.78
C TYR A 93 -3.97 31.06 3.36
N ARG A 94 -4.77 32.01 3.81
CA ARG A 94 -4.40 33.44 3.83
C ARG A 94 -4.38 33.89 5.28
N LEU A 95 -3.22 34.39 5.72
CA LEU A 95 -3.04 34.80 7.10
C LEU A 95 -3.58 36.23 7.31
N PRO A 96 -4.18 36.51 8.48
CA PRO A 96 -4.62 37.85 8.83
C PRO A 96 -3.43 38.78 9.09
N VAL A 97 -3.69 40.08 9.04
CA VAL A 97 -2.68 41.11 9.36
C VAL A 97 -2.20 40.92 10.79
N GLY A 98 -0.87 40.88 10.97
CA GLY A 98 -0.23 40.62 12.26
C GLY A 98 0.24 39.18 12.46
N MET A 99 -0.13 38.25 11.57
CA MET A 99 0.38 36.88 11.57
C MET A 99 1.36 36.68 10.42
N THR A 100 2.61 36.33 10.75
CA THR A 100 3.71 36.17 9.78
C THR A 100 4.02 34.71 9.45
N SER A 101 3.42 33.75 10.15
CA SER A 101 3.59 32.33 9.88
C SER A 101 2.39 31.52 10.34
N LEU A 102 2.18 30.37 9.69
CA LEU A 102 1.21 29.39 10.15
C LEU A 102 1.74 28.71 11.43
N PRO A 103 0.92 28.54 12.49
CA PRO A 103 1.36 27.86 13.72
C PRO A 103 1.69 26.39 13.48
N LEU A 104 2.97 26.05 13.34
CA LEU A 104 3.44 24.70 13.01
C LEU A 104 4.28 24.08 14.13
N ASP A 105 4.01 24.44 15.38
CA ASP A 105 4.78 23.97 16.55
C ASP A 105 4.72 22.44 16.70
N ASN A 106 3.56 21.84 16.41
CA ASN A 106 3.40 20.39 16.27
C ASN A 106 2.46 20.05 15.10
N PRO A 107 3.00 19.95 13.88
CA PRO A 107 2.19 19.77 12.68
C PRO A 107 1.54 18.38 12.66
N CYS A 108 2.22 17.37 13.20
CA CYS A 108 1.72 16.00 13.25
C CYS A 108 0.47 15.88 14.12
N LEU A 109 0.44 16.51 15.30
CA LEU A 109 -0.75 16.54 16.14
C LEU A 109 -1.85 17.41 15.54
N ARG A 110 -1.49 18.57 14.99
CA ARG A 110 -2.45 19.52 14.45
C ARG A 110 -3.25 18.95 13.28
N TYR A 111 -2.61 18.16 12.43
CA TYR A 111 -3.20 17.50 11.27
C TYR A 111 -3.26 15.98 11.44
N GLU A 112 -3.37 15.51 12.68
CA GLU A 112 -3.34 14.08 13.01
C GLU A 112 -4.43 13.31 12.26
N PHE A 113 -5.64 13.87 12.19
CA PHE A 113 -6.74 13.25 11.48
C PHE A 113 -6.39 13.07 10.00
N GLU A 114 -6.01 14.14 9.31
CA GLU A 114 -5.65 14.11 7.89
C GLU A 114 -4.51 13.11 7.62
N LEU A 115 -3.40 13.22 8.35
CA LEU A 115 -2.20 12.42 8.14
C LEU A 115 -2.44 10.94 8.41
N ARG A 116 -3.19 10.58 9.46
CA ARG A 116 -3.56 9.18 9.73
C ARG A 116 -4.45 8.58 8.64
N HIS A 117 -5.26 9.40 7.97
CA HIS A 117 -6.19 8.93 6.94
C HIS A 117 -5.62 8.98 5.52
N LEU A 118 -4.51 9.66 5.28
CA LEU A 118 -3.82 9.65 3.99
C LEU A 118 -3.02 8.35 3.73
N GLY A 119 -2.87 7.50 4.75
CA GLY A 119 -2.11 6.26 4.66
C GLY A 119 -0.60 6.48 4.70
N ARG A 120 0.17 5.38 4.62
CA ARG A 120 1.63 5.38 4.88
C ARG A 120 2.44 6.28 3.94
N LEU A 121 1.99 6.45 2.70
CA LEU A 121 2.63 7.32 1.71
C LEU A 121 2.05 8.73 1.69
N GLY A 122 1.16 9.02 2.66
CA GLY A 122 0.44 10.28 2.83
C GLY A 122 1.36 11.48 2.95
N LYS A 123 0.99 12.56 2.28
CA LYS A 123 1.68 13.85 2.31
C LYS A 123 0.65 14.96 2.48
N LEU A 124 0.95 15.91 3.34
CA LEU A 124 0.18 17.13 3.53
C LEU A 124 1.02 18.32 3.10
N ALA A 125 0.62 18.95 1.99
CA ALA A 125 1.17 20.20 1.51
C ALA A 125 0.36 21.38 2.08
N LEU A 126 1.06 22.24 2.81
CA LEU A 126 0.52 23.47 3.37
C LEU A 126 1.13 24.63 2.58
N HIS A 127 0.28 25.52 2.09
CA HIS A 127 0.68 26.80 1.52
C HIS A 127 -0.02 27.91 2.30
N TRP A 128 0.70 28.98 2.61
CA TRP A 128 0.08 30.15 3.20
C TRP A 128 0.66 31.43 2.62
N GLN A 129 -0.18 32.44 2.54
CA GLN A 129 0.21 33.78 2.12
C GLN A 129 0.04 34.75 3.29
N ASP A 130 1.11 35.46 3.62
CA ASP A 130 1.15 36.55 4.59
C ASP A 130 1.49 37.88 3.90
N ALA A 131 1.76 38.93 4.69
CA ALA A 131 2.13 40.24 4.17
C ALA A 131 3.55 40.30 3.55
N GLN A 132 4.41 39.32 3.85
CA GLN A 132 5.81 39.25 3.44
C GLN A 132 5.98 38.35 2.21
N GLY A 133 5.05 37.43 1.96
CA GLY A 133 5.03 36.63 0.73
C GLY A 133 4.21 35.34 0.87
N GLN A 134 4.54 34.39 -0.01
CA GLN A 134 3.98 33.04 0.02
C GLN A 134 5.02 32.09 0.61
N GLN A 135 4.56 31.21 1.48
CA GLN A 135 5.35 30.20 2.17
C GLN A 135 4.70 28.82 1.98
N SER A 136 5.48 27.77 2.19
CA SER A 136 4.98 26.40 2.11
C SER A 136 5.69 25.46 3.06
N SER A 137 5.01 24.37 3.39
CA SER A 137 5.55 23.26 4.17
C SER A 137 4.96 21.95 3.65
N LEU A 138 5.78 20.90 3.65
CA LEU A 138 5.35 19.54 3.31
C LEU A 138 5.56 18.65 4.54
N ILE A 139 4.52 17.96 4.97
CA ILE A 139 4.58 17.02 6.10
C ILE A 139 4.30 15.64 5.56
N ARG A 140 5.19 14.68 5.81
CA ARG A 140 4.99 13.30 5.38
C ARG A 140 4.46 12.45 6.55
N GLN A 141 3.54 11.54 6.26
CA GLN A 141 2.91 10.71 7.30
C GLN A 141 3.94 9.86 8.07
N ASP A 142 4.97 9.38 7.38
CA ASP A 142 6.04 8.57 7.94
C ASP A 142 7.02 9.35 8.83
N GLU A 143 6.98 10.69 8.79
CA GLU A 143 7.73 11.57 9.69
C GLU A 143 7.01 11.79 11.03
N CYS A 144 5.72 11.41 11.11
CA CYS A 144 4.91 11.58 12.30
C CYS A 144 4.83 10.29 13.12
N PRO A 145 5.41 10.26 14.34
CA PRO A 145 5.43 9.06 15.19
C PRO A 145 4.09 8.89 15.90
N PHE A 146 3.04 8.53 15.15
CA PHE A 146 1.69 8.39 15.70
C PHE A 146 1.57 7.22 16.67
N SER A 147 0.90 7.46 17.80
CA SER A 147 0.58 6.39 18.75
C SER A 147 -0.39 5.38 18.12
N PRO A 148 -0.11 4.07 18.24
CA PRO A 148 -1.04 3.02 17.82
C PRO A 148 -2.20 2.85 18.81
N LYS A 149 -2.09 3.39 20.04
CA LYS A 149 -3.07 3.24 21.12
C LYS A 149 -4.18 4.29 21.10
N GLY A 150 -4.10 5.28 20.23
CA GLY A 150 -5.08 6.37 20.17
C GLY A 150 -4.50 7.67 19.62
N PRO A 151 -5.24 8.79 19.74
CA PRO A 151 -4.74 10.10 19.35
C PRO A 151 -3.49 10.48 20.15
N GLY A 152 -2.59 11.22 19.51
CA GLY A 152 -1.29 11.58 20.08
C GLY A 152 -0.09 10.95 19.36
N LEU A 153 1.09 11.40 19.78
CA LEU A 153 2.38 10.85 19.34
C LEU A 153 2.89 9.78 20.33
N LEU A 154 3.83 8.96 19.86
CA LEU A 154 4.57 7.98 20.64
C LEU A 154 5.54 8.62 21.64
#